data_AF-A0A603K2R7-F1
#
_entry.id   AF-A0A603K2R7-F1
#
_cell.length_a   1.000
_cell.length_b   1.000
_cell.length_c   1.000
_cell.angle_alpha   90.00
_cell.angle_beta   90.00
_cell.angle_gamma   90.00
#
_symmetry.space_group_name_H-M   'P 1'
#
loop_
_entity.id
_entity.type
_entity.pdbx_description
1 polymer ?
#
loop_
_entity_poly.entity_id
_entity_poly.type
_entity_poly.pdbx_seq_one_letter_code
_entity_poly.pdbx_strand_id
1 'polypeptide(L)' 'WVKDEAAETAARLREAEGIKSRLLQMASGKIAPLQDAVDLGLATDEEKSQLAEWKKYRVLVNRVDTSSPIWPEIPS' A
#
# COMPACT_ATOMS: atom_id res chain seq x y z
N TRP A 1 -16.12 -14.11 -29.53
CA TRP A 1 -14.82 -14.50 -28.97
C TRP A 1 -13.87 -13.35 -28.63
N VAL A 2 -14.05 -12.12 -29.15
CA VAL A 2 -13.26 -10.94 -28.68
C VAL A 2 -13.76 -10.35 -27.35
N LYS A 3 -15.02 -10.61 -26.97
CA LYS A 3 -15.61 -10.09 -25.72
C LYS A 3 -14.96 -10.69 -24.47
N ASP A 4 -14.47 -11.92 -24.55
CA ASP A 4 -14.01 -12.68 -23.40
C ASP A 4 -12.63 -12.17 -22.91
N GLU A 5 -11.70 -11.86 -23.82
CA GLU A 5 -10.36 -11.33 -23.49
C GLU A 5 -10.39 -9.92 -22.89
N ALA A 6 -11.23 -9.03 -23.44
CA ALA A 6 -11.37 -7.67 -22.93
C ALA A 6 -12.05 -7.65 -21.55
N ALA A 7 -13.05 -8.51 -21.35
CA ALA A 7 -13.72 -8.65 -20.06
C ALA A 7 -12.78 -9.23 -18.99
N GLU A 8 -11.96 -10.22 -19.35
CA GLU A 8 -10.96 -10.80 -18.46
C GLU A 8 -9.87 -9.78 -18.08
N THR A 9 -9.35 -9.02 -19.04
CA THR A 9 -8.36 -7.96 -18.78
C THR A 9 -8.93 -6.90 -17.84
N ALA A 10 -10.17 -6.45 -18.08
CA ALA A 10 -10.84 -5.49 -17.21
C ALA A 10 -11.10 -6.05 -15.80
N ALA A 11 -11.37 -7.35 -15.66
CA ALA A 11 -11.55 -8.00 -14.37
C ALA A 11 -10.23 -8.03 -13.57
N ARG A 12 -9.12 -8.43 -14.21
CA ARG A 12 -7.78 -8.44 -13.59
C ARG A 12 -7.35 -7.05 -13.13
N LEU A 13 -7.60 -6.02 -13.95
CA LEU A 13 -7.28 -4.64 -13.57
C LEU A 13 -8.08 -4.18 -12.35
N ARG A 14 -9.39 -4.49 -12.30
CA ARG A 14 -10.24 -4.19 -11.13
C ARG A 14 -9.75 -4.88 -9.86
N GLU A 15 -9.33 -6.13 -9.98
CA GLU A 15 -8.76 -6.87 -8.85
C GLU A 15 -7.46 -6.21 -8.35
N ALA A 16 -6.53 -5.88 -9.26
CA ALA A 16 -5.28 -5.22 -8.93
C ALA A 16 -5.48 -3.85 -8.25
N GLU A 17 -6.43 -3.04 -8.73
CA GLU A 17 -6.82 -1.78 -8.07
C GLU A 17 -7.42 -2.03 -6.67
N GLY A 18 -8.22 -3.09 -6.52
CA GLY A 18 -8.73 -3.53 -5.23
C GLY A 18 -7.62 -3.89 -4.24
N ILE A 19 -6.59 -4.61 -4.70
CA ILE A 19 -5.40 -4.94 -3.90
C ILE A 19 -4.66 -3.65 -3.51
N LYS A 20 -4.37 -2.77 -4.48
CA LYS A 20 -3.72 -1.47 -4.22
C LYS A 20 -4.42 -0.69 -3.12
N SER A 21 -5.74 -0.56 -3.22
CA SER A 21 -6.57 0.14 -2.24
C SER A 21 -6.45 -0.48 -0.84
N ARG A 22 -6.54 -1.81 -0.71
CA ARG A 22 -6.39 -2.52 0.57
C ARG A 22 -5.01 -2.31 1.19
N LEU A 23 -3.95 -2.39 0.39
CA LEU A 23 -2.58 -2.18 0.86
C LEU A 23 -2.35 -0.74 1.32
N LEU A 24 -2.91 0.25 0.61
CA LEU A 24 -2.85 1.66 1.01
C LEU A 24 -3.63 1.94 2.30
N GLN A 25 -4.80 1.31 2.48
CA GLN A 25 -5.57 1.41 3.72
C GLN A 25 -4.81 0.80 4.90
N MET A 26 -4.25 -0.40 4.72
CA MET A 26 -3.41 -1.05 5.73
C MET A 26 -2.23 -0.17 6.14
N ALA A 27 -1.47 0.34 5.15
CA ALA A 27 -0.33 1.22 5.43
C ALA A 27 -0.77 2.49 6.16
N SER A 28 -1.88 3.10 5.76
CA SER A 28 -2.42 4.29 6.43
C SER A 28 -2.85 3.99 7.87
N GLY A 29 -3.45 2.83 8.12
CA GLY A 29 -3.83 2.39 9.46
C GLY A 29 -2.64 2.11 10.39
N LYS A 30 -1.49 1.71 9.83
CA LYS A 30 -0.23 1.57 10.59
C LYS A 30 0.46 2.91 10.82
N ILE A 31 0.47 3.78 9.81
CA ILE A 31 1.09 5.11 9.88
C ILE A 31 0.40 6.01 10.90
N ALA A 32 -0.93 5.99 10.99
CA ALA A 32 -1.68 6.91 11.86
C ALA A 32 -1.20 6.88 13.33
N PRO A 33 -1.22 5.75 14.06
CA PRO A 33 -0.78 5.73 15.45
C PRO A 33 0.72 6.03 15.62
N LEU A 34 1.56 5.59 14.67
CA LEU A 34 3.00 5.89 14.69
C LEU A 34 3.28 7.39 14.50
N GLN A 35 2.50 8.04 13.63
CA GLN A 35 2.59 9.48 13.40
C GLN A 35 2.09 10.24 14.62
N ASP A 36 0.99 9.82 15.24
CA ASP A 36 0.48 10.42 16.47
C ASP A 36 1.54 10.37 17.58
N ALA A 37 2.24 9.23 17.73
CA ALA A 37 3.33 9.11 18.70
C ALA A 37 4.49 10.06 18.39
N VAL A 38 4.85 10.27 17.12
CA VAL A 38 5.89 11.24 16.72
C VAL A 38 5.43 12.67 17.00
N ASP A 39 4.20 13.01 16.65
CA ASP A 39 3.63 14.36 16.79
C ASP A 39 3.47 14.75 18.27
N LEU A 40 3.17 13.79 19.14
CA LEU A 40 3.09 13.95 20.59
C LEU A 40 4.47 13.89 21.28
N GLY A 41 5.55 13.60 20.54
CA GLY A 41 6.90 13.44 21.12
C GLY A 41 7.06 12.19 21.99
N LEU A 42 6.18 11.20 21.83
CA LEU A 42 6.15 9.94 22.59
C LEU A 42 6.82 8.77 21.87
N ALA A 43 7.10 8.93 20.56
CA ALA A 43 7.65 7.85 19.74
C ALA A 43 9.05 7.42 20.20
N THR A 44 9.19 6.11 20.39
CA THR A 44 10.47 5.41 20.49
C THR A 44 11.22 5.46 19.17
N ASP A 45 12.53 5.17 19.19
CA ASP A 45 13.33 5.13 17.96
C ASP A 45 12.90 3.98 17.03
N GLU A 46 12.42 2.88 17.60
CA GLU A 46 11.80 1.77 16.88
C GLU A 46 10.53 2.22 16.13
N GLU A 47 9.61 2.91 16.81
CA GLU A 47 8.39 3.46 16.18
C GLU A 47 8.71 4.46 15.06
N LYS A 48 9.77 5.27 15.21
CA LYS A 48 10.23 6.18 14.15
C LYS A 48 10.77 5.41 12.94
N SER A 49 11.50 4.32 13.17
CA SER A 49 11.98 3.44 12.10
C SER A 49 10.82 2.80 11.35
N GLN A 50 9.88 2.20 12.09
CA GLN A 50 8.66 1.61 11.52
C GLN A 50 7.85 2.65 10.74
N LEU A 51 7.71 3.87 11.26
CA LEU A 51 7.01 4.95 10.57
C LEU A 51 7.66 5.27 9.22
N ALA A 52 8.99 5.31 9.15
CA ALA A 52 9.72 5.54 7.92
C ALA A 52 9.51 4.41 6.90
N GLU A 53 9.57 3.15 7.35
CA GLU A 53 9.33 1.98 6.52
C GLU A 53 7.91 1.94 5.97
N TRP A 54 6.90 2.17 6.81
CA TRP A 54 5.50 2.20 6.39
C TRP A 54 5.21 3.36 5.44
N LYS A 55 5.80 4.54 5.64
CA LYS A 55 5.70 5.66 4.70
C LYS A 55 6.33 5.32 3.35
N LYS A 56 7.52 4.70 3.34
CA LYS A 56 8.18 4.23 2.12
C LYS A 56 7.31 3.20 1.40
N TYR A 57 6.82 2.20 2.12
CA TYR A 57 5.92 1.17 1.59
C TYR A 57 4.67 1.77 0.94
N ARG A 58 3.97 2.69 1.63
CA ARG A 58 2.78 3.37 1.08
C ARG A 58 3.08 4.08 -0.24
N VAL A 59 4.23 4.76 -0.35
CA VAL A 59 4.67 5.41 -1.58
C VAL A 59 4.93 4.39 -2.69
N LEU A 60 5.61 3.27 -2.38
CA LEU A 60 5.87 2.21 -3.34
C LEU A 60 4.57 1.59 -3.87
N VAL A 61 3.64 1.23 -2.98
CA VAL A 61 2.31 0.72 -3.37
C VAL A 61 1.57 1.72 -4.26
N ASN A 62 1.60 3.00 -3.93
CA ASN A 62 0.93 4.03 -4.72
C ASN A 62 1.49 4.14 -6.16
N ARG A 63 2.77 3.81 -6.35
CA ARG A 63 3.46 3.83 -7.65
C ARG A 63 3.30 2.55 -8.47
N VAL A 64 2.73 1.48 -7.91
CA VAL A 64 2.50 0.23 -8.64
C VAL A 64 1.56 0.49 -9.83
N ASP A 65 2.01 0.05 -11.01
CA ASP A 65 1.19 -0.09 -12.22
C ASP A 65 0.31 -1.33 -12.08
N THR A 66 -1.00 -1.14 -12.03
CA THR A 66 -1.99 -2.20 -11.81
C THR A 66 -2.28 -3.02 -13.07
N SER A 67 -1.80 -2.59 -14.24
CA SER A 67 -1.86 -3.39 -15.47
C SER A 67 -0.79 -4.50 -15.48
N SER A 68 0.30 -4.33 -14.73
CA SER A 68 1.36 -5.33 -14.55
C SER A 68 1.98 -5.21 -13.14
N PRO A 69 1.23 -5.60 -12.09
CA PRO A 69 1.60 -5.27 -10.73
C PRO A 69 2.78 -6.08 -10.21
N ILE A 70 3.75 -5.37 -9.62
CA ILE A 70 4.79 -5.94 -8.77
C ILE A 70 4.62 -5.29 -7.39
N TRP A 71 4.09 -6.05 -6.44
CA TRP A 71 3.79 -5.52 -5.11
C TRP A 71 5.06 -5.46 -4.25
N PRO A 72 5.30 -4.34 -3.52
CA PRO A 72 6.41 -4.26 -2.57
C PRO A 72 6.18 -5.19 -1.38
N GLU A 73 7.27 -5.60 -0.73
CA GLU A 73 7.20 -6.37 0.51
C GLU A 73 6.63 -5.55 1.66
N ILE A 74 5.83 -6.20 2.50
CA ILE A 74 5.22 -5.56 3.67
C ILE A 74 6.29 -5.36 4.75
N PRO A 75 6.42 -4.16 5.35
CA PRO A 75 7.32 -3.91 6.48
C PRO A 75 7.01 -4.79 7.69
N SER A 76 8.05 -5.08 8.49
CA SER A 76 7.92 -5.86 9.73
C SER A 76 7.54 -5.00 10.93
#